data_AF-A0A0V7ZWK4-F1
#
_entry.id   AF-A0A0V7ZWK4-F1
#
_cell.length_a   1.000
_cell.length_b   1.000
_cell.length_c   1.000
_cell.angle_alpha   90.00
_cell.angle_beta   90.00
_cell.angle_gamma   90.00
#
_symmetry.space_group_name_H-M   'P 1'
#
loop_
_entity.id
_entity.type
_entity.pdbx_description
1 polymer ?
#
loop_
_entity_poly.entity_id
_entity_poly.type
_entity_poly.pdbx_seq_one_letter_code
_entity_poly.pdbx_strand_id
1 'polypeptide(L)' 'MRMQTSVPAQKVTVATAAAAIVQLSVGISEVYLNKPVPTAISGPITTLVVFIAGYITQPAKRDQIKIQSDSHDGMQ' A
#
# COMPACT_ATOMS: atom_id res chain seq x y z
N MET A 1 -0.61 15.32 13.81
CA MET A 1 -0.90 13.88 13.73
C MET A 1 0.34 13.15 13.22
N ARG A 2 0.93 12.26 14.02
CA ARG A 2 2.06 11.42 13.61
C ARG A 2 1.72 9.96 13.88
N MET A 3 2.14 9.07 12.99
CA MET A 3 2.05 7.63 13.25
C MET A 3 2.87 7.27 14.49
N GLN A 4 2.39 6.28 15.22
CA GLN A 4 3.05 5.80 16.44
C GLN A 4 4.47 5.29 16.19
N THR A 5 4.78 4.89 14.95
CA THR A 5 6.09 4.36 14.55
C THR A 5 6.56 5.00 13.23
N SER A 6 7.87 4.93 12.97
CA SER A 6 8.49 5.44 11.72
C SER A 6 8.41 4.47 10.55
N VAL A 7 7.93 3.23 10.76
CA VAL A 7 7.80 2.26 9.67
C VAL A 7 6.54 2.52 8.84
N PRO A 8 6.57 2.23 7.52
CA PRO A 8 5.40 2.37 6.66
C PRO A 8 4.20 1.59 7.20
N ALA A 9 3.01 2.18 7.04
CA ALA A 9 1.77 1.53 7.42
C ALA A 9 1.62 0.18 6.73
N GLN A 10 1.09 -0.82 7.45
CA GLN A 10 0.98 -2.17 6.91
C GLN A 10 0.18 -2.22 5.60
N LYS A 11 -0.88 -1.40 5.50
CA LYS A 11 -1.69 -1.25 4.29
C LYS A 11 -0.85 -0.82 3.08
N VAL A 12 0.08 0.12 3.27
CA VAL A 12 0.96 0.60 2.20
C VAL A 12 1.92 -0.50 1.78
N THR A 13 2.53 -1.21 2.73
CA THR A 13 3.44 -2.32 2.43
C THR A 13 2.76 -3.44 1.64
N VAL A 14 1.53 -3.83 2.04
CA VAL A 14 0.78 -4.88 1.33
C VAL A 14 0.34 -4.41 -0.06
N ALA A 15 -0.12 -3.15 -0.18
CA ALA A 15 -0.44 -2.55 -1.48
C ALA A 15 0.76 -2.54 -2.44
N THR A 16 1.94 -2.16 -1.94
CA THR A 16 3.18 -2.15 -2.73
C THR A 16 3.58 -3.56 -3.17
N ALA A 17 3.47 -4.55 -2.27
CA ALA A 17 3.74 -5.95 -2.62
C ALA A 17 2.77 -6.46 -3.70
N ALA A 18 1.48 -6.12 -3.58
CA ALA A 18 0.47 -6.50 -4.55
C ALA A 18 0.72 -5.86 -5.93
N ALA A 19 1.11 -4.58 -5.97
CA ALA A 19 1.53 -3.93 -7.22
C ALA A 19 2.73 -4.65 -7.86
N ALA A 20 3.77 -4.96 -7.08
CA ALA A 20 4.95 -5.65 -7.59
C ALA A 20 4.61 -7.01 -8.23
N ILE A 21 3.68 -7.78 -7.65
CA ILE A 21 3.20 -9.05 -8.22
C ILE A 21 2.54 -8.84 -9.59
N VAL A 22 1.74 -7.78 -9.74
CA VAL A 22 1.11 -7.46 -11.03
C VAL A 22 2.15 -7.10 -12.07
N GLN A 23 3.12 -6.25 -11.72
CA GLN A 23 4.21 -5.88 -12.64
C GLN A 23 5.06 -7.09 -13.06
N LEU A 24 5.37 -8.00 -12.14
CA LEU A 24 6.05 -9.25 -12.47
C LEU A 24 5.22 -10.12 -13.41
N SER A 25 3.92 -10.22 -13.16
CA SER A 25 3.00 -11.00 -14.00
C SER A 25 2.89 -10.43 -15.42
N VAL A 26 2.87 -9.10 -15.55
CA VAL A 26 2.94 -8.40 -16.85
C VAL A 26 4.25 -8.69 -17.55
N GLY A 27 5.40 -8.52 -16.87
CA GLY A 27 6.71 -8.78 -17.46
C GLY A 27 6.88 -10.24 -17.92
N ILE A 28 6.42 -11.20 -17.12
CA ILE A 28 6.41 -12.62 -17.50
C ILE A 28 5.54 -12.82 -18.75
N SER A 29 4.34 -12.24 -18.78
CA SER A 29 3.44 -12.36 -19.94
C SER A 29 4.06 -11.81 -21.22
N GLU A 30 4.76 -10.68 -21.14
CA GLU A 30 5.45 -10.10 -22.30
C GLU A 30 6.58 -10.98 -22.82
N VAL A 31 7.34 -11.62 -21.91
CA VAL A 31 8.43 -12.54 -22.27
C VAL A 31 7.89 -13.82 -22.93
N TYR A 32 6.84 -14.42 -22.38
CA TYR A 32 6.30 -15.69 -22.88
C TYR A 32 5.38 -15.55 -24.09
N LEU A 33 4.57 -14.49 -24.16
CA LEU A 33 3.63 -14.26 -25.26
C LEU A 33 4.22 -13.42 -26.40
N ASN A 34 5.42 -12.85 -26.20
CA ASN A 34 6.12 -12.00 -27.16
C ASN A 34 5.25 -10.85 -27.70
N LYS A 35 4.34 -10.36 -26.84
CA LYS A 35 3.42 -9.28 -27.14
C LYS A 35 3.39 -8.31 -25.97
N PRO A 36 3.54 -7.00 -26.20
CA PRO A 36 3.44 -6.00 -25.15
C PRO A 36 2.02 -6.00 -24.58
N VAL A 37 1.90 -5.96 -23.25
CA VAL A 37 0.60 -5.85 -22.60
C VAL A 37 0.17 -4.38 -22.66
N PRO A 38 -0.98 -4.06 -23.29
CA PRO A 38 -1.44 -2.68 -23.39
C PRO A 38 -1.60 -2.05 -21.99
N THR A 39 -1.11 -0.82 -21.83
CA THR A 39 -1.26 -0.03 -20.59
C THR A 39 -2.71 0.20 -20.20
N ALA A 40 -3.62 0.22 -21.19
CA ALA A 40 -5.05 0.27 -21.00
C ALA A 40 -5.62 -0.96 -20.24
N ILE A 41 -4.89 -2.08 -20.20
CA ILE A 41 -5.25 -3.30 -19.49
C ILE A 41 -4.47 -3.41 -18.17
N SER A 42 -3.15 -3.26 -18.23
CA SER A 42 -2.29 -3.43 -17.04
C SER A 42 -2.54 -2.37 -15.97
N GLY A 43 -2.81 -1.11 -16.36
CA GLY A 43 -3.12 -0.03 -15.43
C GLY A 43 -4.34 -0.31 -14.55
N PRO A 44 -5.53 -0.54 -15.13
CA PRO A 44 -6.73 -0.89 -14.36
C PRO A 44 -6.57 -2.14 -13.49
N ILE A 45 -5.87 -3.18 -13.97
CA ILE A 45 -5.60 -4.39 -13.18
C ILE A 45 -4.73 -4.05 -11.96
N THR A 46 -3.64 -3.31 -12.14
CA THR A 46 -2.79 -2.87 -11.02
C THR A 46 -3.61 -2.04 -10.03
N THR A 47 -4.42 -1.10 -10.48
CA THR A 47 -5.27 -0.27 -9.60
C THR A 47 -6.26 -1.12 -8.80
N LEU A 48 -6.96 -2.06 -9.44
CA LEU A 48 -7.90 -2.96 -8.76
C LEU A 48 -7.19 -3.81 -7.70
N VAL A 49 -6.06 -4.42 -8.05
CA VAL A 49 -5.30 -5.28 -7.14
C VAL A 49 -4.80 -4.49 -5.93
N VAL A 50 -4.24 -3.30 -6.15
CA VAL A 50 -3.77 -2.42 -5.07
C VAL A 50 -4.92 -1.97 -4.17
N PHE A 51 -6.05 -1.58 -4.78
CA PHE A 51 -7.23 -1.15 -4.04
C PHE A 51 -7.78 -2.28 -3.17
N ILE A 52 -7.98 -3.47 -3.75
CA ILE A 52 -8.48 -4.65 -3.02
C ILE A 52 -7.51 -5.03 -1.91
N ALA A 53 -6.20 -5.08 -2.18
CA ALA A 53 -5.18 -5.40 -1.19
C ALA A 53 -5.19 -4.40 -0.02
N GLY A 54 -5.34 -3.10 -0.29
CA GLY A 54 -5.47 -2.08 0.75
C GLY A 54 -6.78 -2.17 1.55
N TYR A 55 -7.87 -2.57 0.90
CA TYR A 55 -9.19 -2.72 1.51
C TYR A 55 -9.24 -3.90 2.48
N ILE A 56 -8.72 -5.07 2.08
CA ILE A 56 -8.71 -6.29 2.91
C ILE A 56 -7.67 -6.23 4.03
N THR A 57 -6.59 -5.46 3.85
CA THR A 57 -5.54 -5.37 4.86
C THR A 57 -6.02 -4.54 6.05
N GLN A 58 -6.21 -5.19 7.19
CA GLN A 58 -6.54 -4.50 8.44
C GLN A 58 -5.35 -3.63 8.90
N PRO A 59 -5.61 -2.44 9.45
CA PRO A 59 -4.56 -1.59 10.00
C PRO A 59 -3.88 -2.29 11.18
N ALA A 60 -2.55 -2.23 11.22
CA ALA A 60 -1.79 -2.79 12.32
C ALA A 60 -1.98 -1.93 13.59
N LYS A 61 -1.80 -2.53 14.78
CA LYS A 61 -1.76 -1.77 16.04
C LYS A 61 -0.71 -0.63 16.01
N ARG A 62 0.37 -0.79 15.26
CA ARG A 62 1.43 0.21 15.04
C ARG A 62 1.07 1.34 14.07
N ASP A 63 0.02 1.17 13.28
CA ASP A 63 -0.42 2.16 12.29
C ASP A 63 -1.31 3.25 12.94
N GLN A 64 -1.53 3.17 14.26
CA GLN A 64 -2.32 4.12 15.02
C GLN A 64 -1.67 5.50 15.04
N ILE A 65 -2.50 6.54 14.93
CA ILE A 65 -2.08 7.93 15.04
C ILE A 65 -1.96 8.25 16.53
N LYS A 66 -0.77 8.67 16.97
CA LYS A 66 -0.65 9.28 18.31
C LYS A 66 -1.33 10.64 18.28
N ILE A 67 -2.42 10.77 19.03
CA ILE A 67 -2.97 12.07 19.41
C ILE A 67 -2.00 12.62 20.45
N GLN A 68 -1.19 13.60 20.06
CA GLN A 68 -0.36 14.34 20.99
C GLN A 68 -1.32 15.24 21.78
N SER A 69 -1.77 14.76 22.94
CA SER A 69 -2.44 15.62 23.91
C SER A 69 -1.37 16.61 24.38
N ASP A 70 -1.45 17.85 23.92
CA ASP A 70 -0.62 18.92 24.45
C ASP A 70 -0.92 19.02 25.94
N SER A 71 0.03 18.56 26.76
CA SER A 71 0.01 18.67 28.20
C SER A 71 0.06 20.14 28.60
N HIS A 72 -1.10 20.77 28.70
CA HIS A 72 -1.32 21.96 29.53
C HIS A 72 -1.47 21.53 31.00
N ASP A 73 -0.44 20.89 31.55
CA ASP A 73 -0.41 20.50 32.97
C ASP A 73 0.98 20.80 33.55
N GLY A 74 1.34 22.08 33.50
CA GLY A 74 2.63 22.61 33.90
C GLY A 74 2.56 24.02 34.46
N MET A 75 1.42 24.41 35.04
CA MET A 75 1.30 25.62 35.86
C MET A 75 0.25 25.44 36.94
N GLN A 76 0.58 24.73 38.03
CA GLN A 76 0.31 25.13 39.43
C GLN A 76 1.40 24.57 40.34
#